data_AF-A0A1F0J4K5-F1
#
_entry.id   AF-A0A1F0J4K5-F1
#
_cell.length_a   1.000
_cell.length_b   1.000
_cell.length_c   1.000
_cell.angle_alpha   90.00
_cell.angle_beta   90.00
_cell.angle_gamma   90.00
#
_symmetry.space_group_name_H-M   'P 1'
#
loop_
_entity.id
_entity.type
_entity.pdbx_description
1 polymer ?
#
loop_
_entity_poly.entity_id
_entity_poly.type
_entity_poly.pdbx_seq_one_letter_code
_entity_poly.pdbx_strand_id
1 'polypeptide(L)'
;MSKMILNITATLFSALMLWNCVEDESTVGESTVNNDNTYSPLTVKAAMNDQQQKVISYFYEGANQTTGMAYNGSTSKTTLTTGATGMGIMNLVIGVERGWISREDAAEHIVKIVRFLKTADRFAGAWAHWYRPDGKILPFGNQNEAGEIVETAFMMGGLLTACEYFTGNSEAEKEIRETTNYFWETIEWNHFVNNGRLYWIWHKDTNTYELPLIGWNETLLVYILAMAAPDNHKVSTDIYKNCWQGRNFATPGRKTYGYLMPLGTEYGNALFLSQYSFLGLDPRAMEDKYTYYWTQNVSHTMINRHYCIYEAPEEYKYSESDWGLTACGGCGKNPEYKSREPFKDDGIIAPTAAISAFPYTPFYSTQVLMNLIRNYPKLNGTYGLNISYCPSDKSVGTEYLAMEHAPMAIMMENYRTGLIWKLLMKNEYVQKGLQLAEIRTSPEYTPGFYLATVNTATHVYDMMRHPDREKYEIDFYTKNSGNGLLVLANTKNEEIYRTNIELTAGTNIISFFDNSILRGKKYTLTVTDGANQSYSIPVTLR
;
A
#
# COMPACT_ATOMS: atom_id res chain seq x y z
N MET A 1 -3.91 20.47 88.25
CA MET A 1 -5.29 20.91 87.95
C MET A 1 -5.65 20.47 86.54
N SER A 2 -6.80 19.79 86.39
CA SER A 2 -7.46 19.26 85.16
C SER A 2 -6.71 18.20 84.34
N LYS A 3 -7.15 16.91 84.31
CA LYS A 3 -8.29 16.29 83.56
C LYS A 3 -7.92 16.07 82.06
N MET A 4 -8.17 14.96 81.35
CA MET A 4 -8.88 13.67 81.50
C MET A 4 -8.68 12.98 80.11
N ILE A 5 -8.19 11.73 79.97
CA ILE A 5 -8.94 10.47 79.66
C ILE A 5 -8.95 9.94 78.19
N LEU A 6 -8.74 8.61 78.09
CA LEU A 6 -9.13 7.57 77.07
C LEU A 6 -8.50 7.65 75.65
N ASN A 7 -8.30 6.57 74.85
CA ASN A 7 -8.10 5.11 74.92
C ASN A 7 -8.15 4.60 73.44
N ILE A 8 -7.84 3.30 73.23
CA ILE A 8 -8.27 2.41 72.10
C ILE A 8 -7.29 2.40 70.90
N THR A 9 -6.33 1.47 70.78
CA THR A 9 -6.35 0.03 70.40
C THR A 9 -6.60 -0.30 68.91
N ALA A 10 -5.66 -1.10 68.37
CA ALA A 10 -5.84 -2.34 67.59
C ALA A 10 -6.25 -2.32 66.10
N THR A 11 -5.36 -2.91 65.30
CA THR A 11 -5.56 -3.85 64.16
C THR A 11 -4.14 -4.17 63.65
N LEU A 12 -3.50 -5.35 63.73
CA LEU A 12 -3.81 -6.79 63.75
C LEU A 12 -4.39 -7.35 62.43
N PHE A 13 -3.63 -8.33 61.92
CA PHE A 13 -3.91 -9.36 60.91
C PHE A 13 -3.56 -9.12 59.42
N SER A 14 -2.46 -9.79 59.03
CA SER A 14 -2.35 -10.77 57.93
C SER A 14 -2.77 -10.38 56.51
N ALA A 15 -1.81 -10.44 55.59
CA ALA A 15 -1.80 -11.48 54.55
C ALA A 15 -0.49 -11.38 53.75
N LEU A 16 0.47 -12.26 54.05
CA LEU A 16 1.41 -12.73 53.03
C LEU A 16 0.60 -13.54 52.02
N MET A 17 0.23 -12.92 50.89
CA MET A 17 0.04 -13.64 49.64
C MET A 17 1.14 -13.20 48.69
N LEU A 18 2.20 -14.00 48.64
CA LEU A 18 3.17 -14.01 47.55
C LEU A 18 2.42 -14.46 46.29
N TRP A 19 1.89 -13.50 45.53
CA TRP A 19 1.64 -13.72 44.12
C TRP A 19 2.96 -13.55 43.38
N ASN A 20 3.42 -14.65 42.81
CA ASN A 20 4.37 -14.66 41.71
C ASN A 20 3.73 -13.93 40.52
N CYS A 21 3.89 -12.61 40.45
CA CYS A 21 3.94 -11.94 39.17
C CYS A 21 5.31 -12.28 38.57
N VAL A 22 5.31 -13.25 37.65
CA VAL A 22 6.36 -13.29 36.64
C VAL A 22 6.19 -11.98 35.87
N GLU A 23 7.05 -11.00 36.16
CA GLU A 23 7.27 -9.88 35.26
C GLU A 23 7.75 -10.48 33.94
N ASP A 24 6.83 -10.56 32.98
CA ASP A 24 7.16 -10.79 31.58
C ASP A 24 8.01 -9.59 31.17
N GLU A 25 9.27 -9.84 30.79
CA GLU A 25 10.21 -8.82 30.36
C GLU A 25 9.60 -8.04 29.19
N SER A 26 8.96 -6.91 29.50
CA SER A 26 8.44 -6.01 28.49
C SER A 26 9.63 -5.35 27.82
N THR A 27 9.98 -5.83 26.63
CA THR A 27 10.84 -5.11 25.70
C THR A 27 10.25 -3.70 25.52
N VAL A 28 11.09 -2.69 25.69
CA VAL A 28 10.76 -1.28 25.45
C VAL A 28 10.00 -1.15 24.12
N GLY A 29 8.77 -0.62 24.16
CA GLY A 29 8.06 -0.17 22.96
C GLY A 29 6.70 -0.81 22.59
N GLU A 30 6.19 -1.83 23.28
CA GLU A 30 4.86 -2.36 22.94
C GLU A 30 3.92 -2.46 24.16
N SER A 31 2.79 -1.75 24.05
CA SER A 31 1.67 -1.91 24.95
C SER A 31 1.00 -3.27 24.69
N THR A 32 0.79 -4.07 25.73
CA THR A 32 -0.23 -5.12 25.66
C THR A 32 -1.54 -4.41 25.38
N VAL A 33 -2.08 -4.57 24.17
CA VAL A 33 -3.44 -4.15 23.86
C VAL A 33 -4.31 -4.95 24.83
N ASN A 34 -4.75 -4.29 25.90
CA ASN A 34 -5.81 -4.82 26.75
C ASN A 34 -6.97 -5.16 25.82
N ASN A 35 -7.79 -6.14 26.21
CA ASN A 35 -8.91 -6.69 25.44
C ASN A 35 -10.04 -5.65 25.19
N ASP A 36 -9.72 -4.37 25.02
CA ASP A 36 -10.56 -3.31 24.56
C ASP A 36 -10.90 -3.54 23.07
N ASN A 37 -12.08 -3.12 22.67
CA ASN A 37 -12.57 -3.38 21.32
C ASN A 37 -11.98 -2.41 20.28
N THR A 38 -10.82 -1.79 20.57
CA THR A 38 -10.16 -0.81 19.69
C THR A 38 -9.94 -1.35 18.28
N TYR A 39 -9.44 -2.58 18.16
CA TYR A 39 -9.15 -3.23 16.87
C TYR A 39 -10.19 -4.29 16.52
N SER A 40 -11.43 -4.17 17.05
CA SER A 40 -12.50 -5.10 16.67
C SER A 40 -12.80 -4.97 15.16
N PRO A 41 -13.17 -6.07 14.47
CA PRO A 41 -13.51 -6.02 13.04
C PRO A 41 -14.52 -4.93 12.69
N LEU A 42 -15.56 -4.76 13.51
CA LEU A 42 -16.58 -3.73 13.33
C LEU A 42 -15.97 -2.31 13.35
N THR A 43 -15.14 -2.02 14.35
CA THR A 43 -14.50 -0.72 14.50
C THR A 43 -13.55 -0.42 13.34
N VAL A 44 -12.71 -1.39 12.97
CA VAL A 44 -11.75 -1.22 11.86
C VAL A 44 -12.48 -1.10 10.54
N LYS A 45 -13.51 -1.91 10.29
CA LYS A 45 -14.34 -1.83 9.08
C LYS A 45 -15.01 -0.47 8.94
N ALA A 46 -15.55 0.09 10.03
CA ALA A 46 -16.14 1.42 10.03
C ALA A 46 -15.10 2.50 9.69
N ALA A 47 -13.91 2.45 10.31
CA ALA A 47 -12.82 3.39 10.02
C ALA A 47 -12.33 3.29 8.57
N MET A 48 -12.13 2.07 8.05
CA MET A 48 -11.73 1.86 6.66
C MET A 48 -12.79 2.33 5.67
N ASN A 49 -14.07 2.03 5.92
CA ASN A 49 -15.16 2.50 5.06
C ASN A 49 -15.22 4.03 5.02
N ASP A 50 -15.15 4.72 6.18
CA ASP A 50 -15.15 6.18 6.24
C ASP A 50 -13.99 6.78 5.42
N GLN A 51 -12.78 6.28 5.61
CA GLN A 51 -11.61 6.81 4.92
C GLN A 51 -11.59 6.46 3.42
N GLN A 52 -11.94 5.23 3.03
CA GLN A 52 -12.04 4.87 1.61
C GLN A 52 -13.10 5.72 0.90
N GLN A 53 -14.29 5.88 1.48
CA GLN A 53 -15.36 6.67 0.87
C GLN A 53 -14.93 8.13 0.68
N LYS A 54 -14.30 8.74 1.70
CA LYS A 54 -13.81 10.12 1.60
C LYS A 54 -12.71 10.31 0.55
N VAL A 55 -11.76 9.36 0.47
CA VAL A 55 -10.73 9.37 -0.59
C VAL A 55 -11.39 9.26 -1.96
N ILE A 56 -12.39 8.40 -2.13
CA ILE A 56 -13.11 8.26 -3.40
C ILE A 56 -13.87 9.55 -3.75
N SER A 57 -14.49 10.22 -2.78
CA SER A 57 -15.12 11.53 -2.99
C SER A 57 -14.12 12.59 -3.47
N TYR A 58 -12.81 12.50 -3.18
CA TYR A 58 -11.80 13.39 -3.79
C TYR A 58 -11.78 13.27 -5.31
N PHE A 59 -11.81 12.03 -5.81
CA PHE A 59 -11.71 11.71 -7.25
C PHE A 59 -13.05 11.77 -7.98
N TYR A 60 -14.16 11.83 -7.26
CA TYR A 60 -15.50 11.95 -7.84
C TYR A 60 -16.10 13.34 -7.66
N GLU A 61 -16.41 13.74 -6.43
CA GLU A 61 -17.00 15.05 -6.10
C GLU A 61 -15.96 16.18 -6.15
N GLY A 62 -14.74 15.89 -5.67
CA GLY A 62 -13.63 16.83 -5.60
C GLY A 62 -12.96 17.11 -6.94
N ALA A 63 -13.17 16.25 -7.94
CA ALA A 63 -12.64 16.36 -9.29
C ALA A 63 -13.19 17.58 -10.04
N ASN A 64 -12.52 17.93 -11.14
CA ASN A 64 -13.03 18.93 -12.06
C ASN A 64 -14.25 18.36 -12.80
N GLN A 65 -15.46 18.85 -12.48
CA GLN A 65 -16.71 18.26 -12.97
C GLN A 65 -16.92 18.32 -14.49
N THR A 66 -16.20 19.21 -15.19
CA THR A 66 -16.23 19.34 -16.65
C THR A 66 -15.37 18.26 -17.32
N THR A 67 -14.16 18.04 -16.81
CA THR A 67 -13.17 17.13 -17.41
C THR A 67 -13.15 15.74 -16.78
N GLY A 68 -13.70 15.58 -15.58
CA GLY A 68 -13.55 14.40 -14.73
C GLY A 68 -12.15 14.21 -14.13
N MET A 69 -11.16 15.01 -14.51
CA MET A 69 -9.79 14.88 -14.02
C MET A 69 -9.67 15.31 -12.56
N ALA A 70 -8.77 14.67 -11.82
CA ALA A 70 -8.41 15.08 -10.47
C ALA A 70 -7.58 16.37 -10.50
N TYR A 71 -7.84 17.26 -9.54
CA TYR A 71 -6.92 18.36 -9.27
C TYR A 71 -5.65 17.81 -8.61
N ASN A 72 -4.49 18.42 -8.87
CA ASN A 72 -3.23 18.01 -8.25
C ASN A 72 -3.24 18.22 -6.73
N GLY A 73 -3.76 19.37 -6.29
CA GLY A 73 -3.87 19.76 -4.90
C GLY A 73 -5.26 20.29 -4.57
N SER A 74 -5.73 20.05 -3.35
CA SER A 74 -7.06 20.50 -2.92
C SER A 74 -7.15 21.99 -2.64
N THR A 75 -6.03 22.63 -2.31
CA THR A 75 -5.98 24.06 -1.96
C THR A 75 -6.07 24.92 -3.22
N SER A 76 -5.35 24.53 -4.27
CA SER A 76 -5.35 25.20 -5.57
C SER A 76 -6.00 24.32 -6.63
N LYS A 77 -7.32 24.48 -6.83
CA LYS A 77 -8.11 23.78 -7.86
C LYS A 77 -7.92 24.38 -9.26
N THR A 78 -6.68 24.51 -9.70
CA THR A 78 -6.31 25.10 -11.00
C THR A 78 -5.54 24.14 -11.89
N THR A 79 -4.88 23.16 -11.28
CA THR A 79 -4.00 22.20 -11.96
C THR A 79 -4.62 20.83 -11.95
N LEU A 80 -4.80 20.23 -13.12
CA LEU A 80 -5.19 18.82 -13.27
C LEU A 80 -3.92 17.96 -13.36
N THR A 81 -3.96 16.73 -12.83
CA THR A 81 -2.81 15.81 -12.81
C THR A 81 -3.14 14.49 -13.51
N THR A 82 -2.20 13.99 -14.32
CA THR A 82 -2.44 12.81 -15.17
C THR A 82 -2.39 11.51 -14.38
N GLY A 83 -1.24 11.11 -13.83
CA GLY A 83 -1.07 9.79 -13.22
C GLY A 83 -1.95 9.59 -12.00
N ALA A 84 -2.11 10.63 -11.17
CA ALA A 84 -3.02 10.56 -10.03
C ALA A 84 -4.50 10.48 -10.45
N THR A 85 -4.90 11.05 -11.60
CA THR A 85 -6.24 10.77 -12.16
C THR A 85 -6.37 9.30 -12.56
N GLY A 86 -5.32 8.70 -13.13
CA GLY A 86 -5.26 7.26 -13.39
C GLY A 86 -5.55 6.41 -12.16
N MET A 87 -4.85 6.70 -11.07
CA MET A 87 -5.12 6.06 -9.78
C MET A 87 -6.55 6.38 -9.27
N GLY A 88 -7.03 7.60 -9.50
CA GLY A 88 -8.41 8.00 -9.23
C GLY A 88 -9.47 7.15 -9.93
N ILE A 89 -9.23 6.71 -11.17
CA ILE A 89 -10.12 5.81 -11.90
C ILE A 89 -10.24 4.46 -11.18
N MET A 90 -9.15 3.94 -10.60
CA MET A 90 -9.21 2.73 -9.76
C MET A 90 -10.11 2.97 -8.54
N ASN A 91 -10.02 4.15 -7.91
CA ASN A 91 -10.91 4.53 -6.81
C ASN A 91 -12.39 4.62 -7.22
N LEU A 92 -12.72 5.07 -8.44
CA LEU A 92 -14.10 5.04 -8.94
C LEU A 92 -14.64 3.60 -9.04
N VAL A 93 -13.82 2.65 -9.50
CA VAL A 93 -14.19 1.21 -9.51
C VAL A 93 -14.49 0.71 -8.10
N ILE A 94 -13.67 1.10 -7.12
CA ILE A 94 -13.90 0.76 -5.69
C ILE A 94 -15.22 1.38 -5.21
N GLY A 95 -15.50 2.63 -5.61
CA GLY A 95 -16.75 3.32 -5.28
C GLY A 95 -17.98 2.57 -5.76
N VAL A 96 -17.93 1.98 -6.97
CA VAL A 96 -19.00 1.13 -7.49
C VAL A 96 -19.12 -0.17 -6.70
N GLU A 97 -18.01 -0.88 -6.49
CA GLU A 97 -18.02 -2.17 -5.78
C GLU A 97 -18.51 -2.05 -4.33
N ARG A 98 -18.26 -0.90 -3.69
CA ARG A 98 -18.71 -0.58 -2.33
C ARG A 98 -20.10 0.04 -2.28
N GLY A 99 -20.72 0.33 -3.42
CA GLY A 99 -22.05 0.95 -3.51
C GLY A 99 -22.09 2.42 -3.08
N TRP A 100 -20.97 3.12 -3.13
CA TRP A 100 -20.86 4.56 -2.83
C TRP A 100 -21.12 5.44 -4.06
N ILE A 101 -20.90 4.89 -5.26
CA ILE A 101 -21.20 5.52 -6.55
C ILE A 101 -21.96 4.48 -7.38
N SER A 102 -22.94 4.90 -8.19
CA SER A 102 -23.58 3.98 -9.13
C SER A 102 -22.61 3.59 -10.25
N ARG A 103 -22.83 2.43 -10.86
CA ARG A 103 -21.98 1.97 -11.98
C ARG A 103 -22.06 2.92 -13.16
N GLU A 104 -23.27 3.41 -13.43
CA GLU A 104 -23.58 4.36 -14.50
C GLU A 104 -22.86 5.69 -14.27
N ASP A 105 -22.97 6.27 -13.07
CA ASP A 105 -22.31 7.54 -12.73
C ASP A 105 -20.79 7.45 -12.83
N ALA A 106 -20.21 6.35 -12.35
CA ALA A 106 -18.78 6.12 -12.46
C ALA A 106 -18.32 5.98 -13.92
N ALA A 107 -19.07 5.23 -14.74
CA ALA A 107 -18.78 5.10 -16.17
C ALA A 107 -18.88 6.45 -16.89
N GLU A 108 -19.93 7.23 -16.64
CA GLU A 108 -20.08 8.57 -17.21
C GLU A 108 -18.97 9.53 -16.77
N HIS A 109 -18.51 9.42 -15.51
CA HIS A 109 -17.38 10.19 -15.02
C HIS A 109 -16.09 9.83 -15.77
N ILE A 110 -15.81 8.54 -15.97
CA ILE A 110 -14.63 8.09 -16.72
C ILE A 110 -14.73 8.49 -18.19
N VAL A 111 -15.93 8.53 -18.79
CA VAL A 111 -16.14 9.06 -20.14
C VAL A 111 -15.70 10.53 -20.26
N LYS A 112 -15.96 11.36 -19.25
CA LYS A 112 -15.44 12.74 -19.23
C LYS A 112 -13.91 12.77 -19.28
N ILE A 113 -13.26 11.90 -18.50
CA ILE A 113 -11.79 11.78 -18.43
C ILE A 113 -11.23 11.41 -19.82
N VAL A 114 -11.71 10.32 -20.42
CA VAL A 114 -11.16 9.86 -21.70
C VAL A 114 -11.42 10.83 -22.84
N ARG A 115 -12.57 11.53 -22.83
CA ARG A 115 -12.86 12.61 -23.80
C ARG A 115 -11.91 13.79 -23.64
N PHE A 116 -11.67 14.24 -22.40
CA PHE A 116 -10.70 15.29 -22.12
C PHE A 116 -9.29 14.91 -22.61
N LEU A 117 -8.81 13.72 -22.22
CA LEU A 117 -7.48 13.20 -22.57
C LEU A 117 -7.28 13.06 -24.09
N LYS A 118 -8.35 12.83 -24.85
CA LYS A 118 -8.32 12.77 -26.31
C LYS A 118 -8.07 14.13 -26.96
N THR A 119 -8.48 15.21 -26.30
CA THR A 119 -8.34 16.60 -26.78
C THR A 119 -7.17 17.37 -26.16
N ALA A 120 -6.66 16.90 -25.02
CA ALA A 120 -5.54 17.51 -24.34
C ALA A 120 -4.25 17.42 -25.18
N ASP A 121 -3.32 18.35 -24.97
CA ASP A 121 -2.01 18.33 -25.65
C ASP A 121 -1.30 17.00 -25.36
N ARG A 122 -0.85 16.28 -26.39
CA ARG A 122 -0.10 15.02 -26.28
C ARG A 122 1.20 15.11 -27.06
N PHE A 123 2.23 14.44 -26.57
CA PHE A 123 3.60 14.50 -27.09
C PHE A 123 4.08 13.08 -27.36
N ALA A 124 4.21 12.72 -28.65
CA ALA A 124 4.42 11.33 -29.08
C ALA A 124 3.38 10.36 -28.44
N GLY A 125 2.14 10.82 -28.37
CA GLY A 125 1.02 10.12 -27.72
C GLY A 125 1.06 10.10 -26.19
N ALA A 126 2.17 10.40 -25.53
CA ALA A 126 2.20 10.53 -24.07
C ALA A 126 1.48 11.81 -23.61
N TRP A 127 0.93 11.77 -22.41
CA TRP A 127 0.36 12.95 -21.76
C TRP A 127 1.43 13.72 -20.99
N ALA A 128 1.15 14.99 -20.71
CA ALA A 128 1.95 15.80 -19.81
C ALA A 128 1.63 15.47 -18.35
N HIS A 129 2.52 15.89 -17.44
CA HIS A 129 2.33 15.72 -16.00
C HIS A 129 1.10 16.51 -15.50
N TRP A 130 0.97 17.78 -15.94
CA TRP A 130 -0.13 18.66 -15.55
C TRP A 130 -0.83 19.33 -16.74
N TYR A 131 -2.12 19.60 -16.55
CA TYR A 131 -2.95 20.35 -17.49
C TYR A 131 -3.75 21.45 -16.81
N ARG A 132 -4.07 22.47 -17.59
CA ARG A 132 -5.21 23.35 -17.33
C ARG A 132 -6.51 22.67 -17.79
N PRO A 133 -7.68 23.10 -17.28
CA PRO A 133 -8.97 22.53 -17.70
C PRO A 133 -9.32 22.69 -19.19
N ASP A 134 -8.62 23.57 -19.92
CA ASP A 134 -8.76 23.74 -21.36
C ASP A 134 -7.98 22.70 -22.19
N GLY A 135 -7.28 21.77 -21.52
CA GLY A 135 -6.50 20.71 -22.17
C GLY A 135 -5.08 21.14 -22.55
N LYS A 136 -4.68 22.38 -22.26
CA LYS A 136 -3.31 22.86 -22.46
C LYS A 136 -2.39 22.44 -21.32
N ILE A 137 -1.18 22.03 -21.68
CA ILE A 137 -0.14 21.68 -20.72
C ILE A 137 0.07 22.84 -19.74
N LEU A 138 0.15 22.52 -18.46
CA LEU A 138 0.64 23.44 -17.43
C LEU A 138 2.06 23.00 -17.08
N PRO A 139 3.10 23.82 -17.32
CA PRO A 139 4.47 23.38 -17.12
C PRO A 139 4.76 22.95 -15.68
N PHE A 140 5.35 21.76 -15.52
CA PHE A 140 6.01 21.32 -14.30
C PHE A 140 7.51 21.58 -14.44
N GLY A 141 8.02 22.61 -13.77
CA GLY A 141 9.40 23.06 -13.98
C GLY A 141 9.60 23.66 -15.38
N ASN A 142 10.51 23.09 -16.16
CA ASN A 142 10.88 23.51 -17.52
C ASN A 142 10.07 22.82 -18.64
N GLN A 143 9.07 21.99 -18.29
CA GLN A 143 8.29 21.18 -19.22
C GLN A 143 7.24 22.01 -19.99
N ASN A 144 7.65 22.78 -21.00
CA ASN A 144 6.74 23.64 -21.76
C ASN A 144 5.93 22.91 -22.83
N GLU A 145 6.55 21.93 -23.50
CA GLU A 145 5.92 21.04 -24.48
C GLU A 145 6.50 19.64 -24.28
N ALA A 146 6.12 18.95 -23.20
CA ALA A 146 6.76 17.69 -22.81
C ALA A 146 5.75 16.57 -22.56
N GLY A 147 6.10 15.38 -23.05
CA GLY A 147 5.44 14.13 -22.70
C GLY A 147 6.10 13.47 -21.50
N GLU A 148 5.31 12.76 -20.71
CA GLU A 148 5.74 12.19 -19.45
C GLU A 148 5.22 10.76 -19.28
N ILE A 149 6.11 9.78 -19.40
CA ILE A 149 5.70 8.38 -19.52
C ILE A 149 5.39 7.69 -18.20
N VAL A 150 5.83 8.22 -17.05
CA VAL A 150 5.48 7.64 -15.75
C VAL A 150 4.04 7.99 -15.40
N GLU A 151 3.65 9.25 -15.54
CA GLU A 151 2.27 9.70 -15.35
C GLU A 151 1.34 9.04 -16.38
N THR A 152 1.81 8.90 -17.63
CA THR A 152 1.09 8.17 -18.68
C THR A 152 0.89 6.70 -18.30
N ALA A 153 1.88 6.03 -17.70
CA ALA A 153 1.75 4.64 -17.26
C ALA A 153 0.75 4.49 -16.11
N PHE A 154 0.74 5.42 -15.14
CA PHE A 154 -0.27 5.40 -14.07
C PHE A 154 -1.69 5.69 -14.59
N MET A 155 -1.84 6.59 -15.56
CA MET A 155 -3.11 6.80 -16.29
C MET A 155 -3.57 5.51 -16.98
N MET A 156 -2.69 4.88 -17.77
CA MET A 156 -3.03 3.63 -18.45
C MET A 156 -3.32 2.49 -17.48
N GLY A 157 -2.63 2.39 -16.35
CA GLY A 157 -2.95 1.42 -15.31
C GLY A 157 -4.40 1.56 -14.80
N GLY A 158 -4.85 2.81 -14.59
CA GLY A 158 -6.24 3.11 -14.23
C GLY A 158 -7.24 2.74 -15.32
N LEU A 159 -6.97 3.16 -16.56
CA LEU A 159 -7.86 2.90 -17.70
C LEU A 159 -7.97 1.41 -18.05
N LEU A 160 -6.87 0.66 -18.00
CA LEU A 160 -6.88 -0.78 -18.20
C LEU A 160 -7.67 -1.49 -17.09
N THR A 161 -7.51 -1.06 -15.84
CA THR A 161 -8.34 -1.55 -14.72
C THR A 161 -9.83 -1.29 -14.98
N ALA A 162 -10.18 -0.09 -15.45
CA ALA A 162 -11.55 0.25 -15.81
C ALA A 162 -12.07 -0.61 -16.97
N CYS A 163 -11.27 -0.91 -17.99
CA CYS A 163 -11.68 -1.77 -19.10
C CYS A 163 -12.02 -3.20 -18.65
N GLU A 164 -11.29 -3.73 -17.68
CA GLU A 164 -11.57 -5.07 -17.11
C GLU A 164 -12.82 -5.09 -16.22
N TYR A 165 -13.20 -3.95 -15.63
CA TYR A 165 -14.39 -3.83 -14.78
C TYR A 165 -15.66 -3.45 -15.56
N PHE A 166 -15.54 -2.48 -16.48
CA PHE A 166 -16.61 -1.89 -17.28
C PHE A 166 -16.80 -2.63 -18.62
N THR A 167 -17.30 -3.87 -18.55
CA THR A 167 -17.49 -4.79 -19.68
C THR A 167 -18.91 -4.84 -20.25
N GLY A 168 -19.81 -4.01 -19.74
CA GLY A 168 -21.20 -3.92 -20.16
C GLY A 168 -21.39 -3.33 -21.57
N ASN A 169 -22.65 -3.36 -22.02
CA ASN A 169 -23.06 -2.93 -23.36
C ASN A 169 -23.60 -1.49 -23.42
N SER A 170 -23.52 -0.72 -22.33
CA SER A 170 -23.89 0.70 -22.35
C SER A 170 -22.91 1.49 -23.23
N GLU A 171 -23.38 2.61 -23.79
CA GLU A 171 -22.53 3.46 -24.64
C GLU A 171 -21.34 4.02 -23.88
N ALA A 172 -21.51 4.37 -22.60
CA ALA A 172 -20.41 4.83 -21.75
C ALA A 172 -19.32 3.76 -21.58
N GLU A 173 -19.69 2.52 -21.24
CA GLU A 173 -18.72 1.44 -21.04
C GLU A 173 -18.02 1.05 -22.35
N LYS A 174 -18.71 1.07 -23.50
CA LYS A 174 -18.08 0.89 -24.81
C LYS A 174 -17.07 1.99 -25.10
N GLU A 175 -17.45 3.25 -24.89
CA GLU A 175 -16.57 4.40 -25.17
C GLU A 175 -15.30 4.38 -24.31
N ILE A 176 -15.39 3.96 -23.05
CA ILE A 176 -14.22 3.76 -22.18
C ILE A 176 -13.25 2.76 -22.83
N ARG A 177 -13.74 1.59 -23.25
CA ARG A 177 -12.91 0.53 -23.83
C ARG A 177 -12.31 0.95 -25.18
N GLU A 178 -13.12 1.53 -26.05
CA GLU A 178 -12.69 1.98 -27.38
C GLU A 178 -11.65 3.10 -27.29
N THR A 179 -11.87 4.08 -26.41
CA THR A 179 -10.95 5.21 -26.26
C THR A 179 -9.66 4.80 -25.54
N THR A 180 -9.74 3.89 -24.56
CA THR A 180 -8.55 3.30 -23.93
C THR A 180 -7.72 2.52 -24.95
N ASN A 181 -8.37 1.73 -25.80
CA ASN A 181 -7.68 1.04 -26.89
C ASN A 181 -7.02 2.02 -27.86
N TYR A 182 -7.70 3.11 -28.23
CA TYR A 182 -7.08 4.18 -29.01
C TYR A 182 -5.83 4.77 -28.34
N PHE A 183 -5.84 5.00 -27.02
CA PHE A 183 -4.65 5.47 -26.32
C PHE A 183 -3.52 4.44 -26.35
N TRP A 184 -3.84 3.17 -26.07
CA TRP A 184 -2.87 2.07 -26.15
C TRP A 184 -2.18 1.99 -27.52
N GLU A 185 -2.96 2.12 -28.59
CA GLU A 185 -2.45 2.09 -29.97
C GLU A 185 -1.64 3.32 -30.39
N THR A 186 -1.69 4.42 -29.62
CA THR A 186 -1.12 5.71 -30.05
C THR A 186 -0.03 6.27 -29.15
N ILE A 187 0.26 5.66 -28.00
CA ILE A 187 1.38 6.08 -27.14
C ILE A 187 2.69 5.50 -27.69
N GLU A 188 3.60 6.36 -28.13
CA GLU A 188 4.89 5.98 -28.71
C GLU A 188 5.97 5.79 -27.64
N TRP A 189 5.88 4.71 -26.83
CA TRP A 189 6.84 4.47 -25.74
C TRP A 189 8.31 4.45 -26.20
N ASN A 190 8.58 3.91 -27.38
CA ASN A 190 9.90 3.90 -28.00
C ASN A 190 10.44 5.28 -28.36
N HIS A 191 9.59 6.29 -28.51
CA HIS A 191 10.01 7.67 -28.76
C HIS A 191 10.84 8.23 -27.61
N PHE A 192 10.60 7.73 -26.39
CA PHE A 192 11.29 8.11 -25.16
C PHE A 192 12.62 7.36 -24.97
N VAL A 193 13.03 6.55 -25.95
CA VAL A 193 14.33 5.88 -25.95
C VAL A 193 15.35 6.75 -26.66
N ASN A 194 16.41 7.11 -25.95
CA ASN A 194 17.55 7.84 -26.51
C ASN A 194 18.86 7.23 -25.99
N ASN A 195 19.90 7.14 -26.82
CA ASN A 195 21.21 6.61 -26.44
C ASN A 195 21.15 5.27 -25.66
N GLY A 196 20.23 4.37 -26.05
CA GLY A 196 20.06 3.07 -25.41
C GLY A 196 19.43 3.10 -24.02
N ARG A 197 18.76 4.19 -23.63
CA ARG A 197 18.05 4.33 -22.35
C ARG A 197 16.62 4.81 -22.55
N LEU A 198 15.72 4.35 -21.69
CA LEU A 198 14.37 4.90 -21.58
C LEU A 198 14.39 6.11 -20.64
N TYR A 199 13.82 7.22 -21.08
CA TYR A 199 13.74 8.46 -20.31
C TYR A 199 12.32 8.75 -19.86
N TRP A 200 12.20 9.35 -18.68
CA TRP A 200 10.94 9.74 -18.11
C TRP A 200 10.25 10.82 -18.96
N ILE A 201 11.02 11.82 -19.39
CA ILE A 201 10.49 13.03 -20.03
C ILE A 201 11.16 13.20 -21.39
N TRP A 202 10.35 13.54 -22.39
CA TRP A 202 10.81 14.05 -23.68
C TRP A 202 10.21 15.43 -23.91
N HIS A 203 11.07 16.41 -24.14
CA HIS A 203 10.73 17.80 -24.43
C HIS A 203 10.68 18.00 -25.94
N LYS A 204 9.48 18.18 -26.51
CA LYS A 204 9.24 18.35 -27.95
C LYS A 204 9.84 19.63 -28.52
N ASP A 205 9.77 20.72 -27.76
CA ASP A 205 10.25 22.04 -28.17
C ASP A 205 11.78 22.09 -28.37
N THR A 206 12.52 21.37 -27.55
CA THR A 206 13.99 21.33 -27.55
C THR A 206 14.57 20.03 -28.10
N ASN A 207 13.72 19.01 -28.30
CA ASN A 207 14.09 17.64 -28.60
C ASN A 207 15.12 17.07 -27.61
N THR A 208 14.87 17.26 -26.32
CA THR A 208 15.75 16.79 -25.23
C THR A 208 15.07 15.72 -24.38
N TYR A 209 15.89 14.92 -23.71
CA TYR A 209 15.47 13.76 -22.92
C TYR A 209 15.97 13.91 -21.49
N GLU A 210 15.09 13.74 -20.51
CA GLU A 210 15.38 14.00 -19.10
C GLU A 210 15.02 12.81 -18.21
N LEU A 211 15.80 12.62 -17.14
CA LEU A 211 15.64 11.56 -16.12
C LEU A 211 15.61 10.15 -16.73
N PRO A 212 16.78 9.50 -16.96
CA PRO A 212 16.80 8.11 -17.37
C PRO A 212 16.13 7.23 -16.30
N LEU A 213 15.21 6.37 -16.70
CA LEU A 213 14.55 5.45 -15.79
C LEU A 213 15.51 4.31 -15.45
N ILE A 214 16.00 4.27 -14.22
CA ILE A 214 16.92 3.24 -13.74
C ILE A 214 16.36 2.68 -12.44
N GLY A 215 16.13 1.37 -12.41
CA GLY A 215 15.58 0.69 -11.25
C GLY A 215 16.63 0.54 -10.14
N TRP A 216 16.23 0.34 -8.90
CA TRP A 216 14.86 0.16 -8.40
C TRP A 216 14.22 1.49 -7.99
N ASN A 217 13.01 1.76 -8.48
CA ASN A 217 12.17 2.90 -8.09
C ASN A 217 10.67 2.63 -8.41
N GLU A 218 9.81 3.64 -8.39
CA GLU A 218 8.36 3.56 -8.58
C GLU A 218 7.89 3.20 -10.01
N THR A 219 8.81 3.11 -10.98
CA THR A 219 8.50 3.14 -12.43
C THR A 219 8.37 1.77 -13.10
N LEU A 220 8.27 0.67 -12.33
CA LEU A 220 8.14 -0.69 -12.89
C LEU A 220 7.01 -0.80 -13.92
N LEU A 221 5.83 -0.22 -13.62
CA LEU A 221 4.67 -0.27 -14.51
C LEU A 221 4.96 0.33 -15.90
N VAL A 222 5.82 1.36 -15.99
CA VAL A 222 6.24 1.94 -17.27
C VAL A 222 6.85 0.88 -18.16
N TYR A 223 7.80 0.10 -17.64
CA TYR A 223 8.48 -0.94 -18.41
C TYR A 223 7.52 -2.06 -18.83
N ILE A 224 6.64 -2.48 -17.93
CA ILE A 224 5.64 -3.51 -18.22
C ILE A 224 4.75 -3.09 -19.40
N LEU A 225 4.23 -1.86 -19.38
CA LEU A 225 3.37 -1.36 -20.45
C LEU A 225 4.17 -1.07 -21.73
N ALA A 226 5.33 -0.43 -21.62
CA ALA A 226 6.15 -0.04 -22.76
C ALA A 226 6.66 -1.24 -23.58
N MET A 227 7.00 -2.36 -22.94
CA MET A 227 7.41 -3.58 -23.67
C MET A 227 6.22 -4.30 -24.31
N ALA A 228 5.03 -4.20 -23.71
CA ALA A 228 3.82 -4.85 -24.20
C ALA A 228 3.12 -4.10 -25.33
N ALA A 229 3.41 -2.80 -25.49
CA ALA A 229 2.85 -1.90 -26.50
C ALA A 229 2.91 -2.44 -27.95
N PRO A 230 2.17 -1.81 -28.89
CA PRO A 230 2.21 -2.18 -30.31
C PRO A 230 3.62 -2.19 -30.89
N ASP A 231 3.88 -3.00 -31.92
CA ASP A 231 5.23 -3.26 -32.43
C ASP A 231 5.98 -2.00 -32.91
N ASN A 232 5.26 -1.01 -33.44
CA ASN A 232 5.80 0.27 -33.89
C ASN A 232 6.03 1.28 -32.75
N HIS A 233 5.60 0.96 -31.52
CA HIS A 233 5.64 1.83 -30.35
C HIS A 233 6.35 1.23 -29.14
N LYS A 234 6.64 -0.08 -29.14
CA LYS A 234 7.20 -0.80 -27.99
C LYS A 234 8.68 -0.55 -27.74
N VAL A 235 9.05 -0.59 -26.47
CA VAL A 235 10.43 -0.62 -26.00
C VAL A 235 10.96 -2.06 -26.01
N SER A 236 12.22 -2.26 -26.38
CA SER A 236 12.82 -3.61 -26.39
C SER A 236 13.11 -4.12 -24.98
N THR A 237 13.11 -5.44 -24.81
CA THR A 237 13.50 -6.10 -23.55
C THR A 237 14.93 -5.80 -23.12
N ASP A 238 15.82 -5.46 -24.06
CA ASP A 238 17.21 -5.07 -23.76
C ASP A 238 17.27 -3.74 -23.01
N ILE A 239 16.37 -2.79 -23.32
CA ILE A 239 16.27 -1.53 -22.59
C ILE A 239 15.81 -1.79 -21.15
N TYR A 240 14.85 -2.68 -20.93
CA TYR A 240 14.47 -3.12 -19.58
C TYR A 240 15.66 -3.73 -18.82
N LYS A 241 16.38 -4.67 -19.44
CA LYS A 241 17.56 -5.32 -18.83
C LYS A 241 18.68 -4.32 -18.51
N ASN A 242 18.93 -3.35 -19.38
CA ASN A 242 20.05 -2.41 -19.22
C ASN A 242 19.72 -1.19 -18.34
N CYS A 243 18.44 -0.79 -18.27
CA CYS A 243 18.00 0.40 -17.55
C CYS A 243 17.31 0.03 -16.25
N TRP A 244 16.16 -0.65 -16.31
CA TRP A 244 15.45 -1.08 -15.10
C TRP A 244 16.31 -2.02 -14.26
N GLN A 245 16.82 -3.09 -14.86
CA GLN A 245 17.71 -4.05 -14.18
C GLN A 245 19.19 -3.62 -14.24
N GLY A 246 19.43 -2.31 -14.27
CA GLY A 246 20.75 -1.71 -14.45
C GLY A 246 21.75 -2.00 -13.33
N ARG A 247 22.88 -1.29 -13.33
CA ARG A 247 23.98 -1.53 -12.38
C ARG A 247 23.52 -1.36 -10.93
N ASN A 248 23.82 -2.35 -10.08
CA ASN A 248 23.42 -2.42 -8.67
C ASN A 248 21.91 -2.50 -8.43
N PHE A 249 21.12 -2.95 -9.42
CA PHE A 249 19.68 -3.17 -9.27
C PHE A 249 19.33 -4.07 -8.09
N ALA A 250 20.10 -5.15 -7.91
CA ALA A 250 19.90 -6.14 -6.86
C ALA A 250 21.20 -6.46 -6.13
N THR A 251 21.11 -6.57 -4.80
CA THR A 251 22.14 -7.12 -3.91
C THR A 251 21.57 -8.40 -3.27
N PRO A 252 21.76 -9.59 -3.88
CA PRO A 252 21.21 -10.83 -3.35
C PRO A 252 21.60 -11.09 -1.90
N GLY A 253 20.63 -11.46 -1.06
CA GLY A 253 20.86 -11.75 0.36
C GLY A 253 21.02 -10.53 1.26
N ARG A 254 20.93 -9.29 0.74
CA ARG A 254 20.96 -8.09 1.59
C ARG A 254 19.82 -8.13 2.60
N LYS A 255 20.19 -7.96 3.87
CA LYS A 255 19.25 -7.81 4.98
C LYS A 255 19.47 -6.48 5.69
N THR A 256 18.39 -5.77 5.94
CA THR A 256 18.38 -4.55 6.75
C THR A 256 17.41 -4.78 7.91
N TYR A 257 17.87 -4.57 9.15
CA TYR A 257 17.15 -4.97 10.37
C TYR A 257 16.66 -6.42 10.36
N GLY A 258 17.34 -7.31 9.64
CA GLY A 258 16.98 -8.73 9.48
C GLY A 258 15.99 -9.04 8.34
N TYR A 259 15.39 -8.04 7.69
CA TYR A 259 14.45 -8.22 6.57
C TYR A 259 15.19 -8.33 5.24
N LEU A 260 14.83 -9.32 4.41
CA LEU A 260 15.45 -9.58 3.10
C LEU A 260 14.95 -8.58 2.06
N MET A 261 15.81 -7.66 1.63
CA MET A 261 15.47 -6.61 0.67
C MET A 261 16.54 -6.48 -0.41
N PRO A 262 16.55 -7.39 -1.42
CA PRO A 262 17.59 -7.43 -2.43
C PRO A 262 17.55 -6.23 -3.39
N LEU A 263 16.39 -5.63 -3.68
CA LEU A 263 16.29 -4.53 -4.65
C LEU A 263 16.45 -3.16 -4.00
N GLY A 264 17.04 -2.20 -4.73
CA GLY A 264 17.16 -0.80 -4.30
C GLY A 264 18.32 -0.52 -3.35
N THR A 265 18.16 0.50 -2.51
CA THR A 265 19.17 0.92 -1.50
C THR A 265 19.02 0.14 -0.20
N GLU A 266 19.94 0.31 0.76
CA GLU A 266 19.92 -0.41 2.04
C GLU A 266 18.65 -0.16 2.86
N TYR A 267 18.13 1.07 2.88
CA TYR A 267 16.93 1.45 3.64
C TYR A 267 15.68 1.67 2.77
N GLY A 268 15.76 1.35 1.47
CA GLY A 268 14.62 1.32 0.55
C GLY A 268 14.16 2.67 0.00
N ASN A 269 14.62 3.79 0.59
CA ASN A 269 14.21 5.17 0.31
C ASN A 269 12.75 5.45 0.74
N ALA A 270 12.05 6.35 0.05
CA ALA A 270 10.66 6.71 0.33
C ALA A 270 9.70 5.52 0.05
N LEU A 271 8.73 5.29 0.93
CA LEU A 271 7.94 4.06 0.92
C LEU A 271 7.05 3.89 -0.34
N PHE A 272 6.71 4.98 -1.03
CA PHE A 272 5.87 4.92 -2.25
C PHE A 272 6.48 4.09 -3.39
N LEU A 273 7.80 3.88 -3.39
CA LEU A 273 8.51 3.04 -4.37
C LEU A 273 8.01 1.59 -4.36
N SER A 274 7.55 1.10 -3.20
CA SER A 274 6.93 -0.23 -3.07
C SER A 274 5.40 -0.21 -3.14
N GLN A 275 4.80 0.92 -3.57
CA GLN A 275 3.35 1.10 -3.59
C GLN A 275 2.82 1.44 -4.99
N TYR A 276 3.34 2.46 -5.68
CA TYR A 276 2.67 3.03 -6.87
C TYR A 276 2.53 2.05 -8.04
N SER A 277 3.60 1.36 -8.42
CA SER A 277 3.51 0.30 -9.44
C SER A 277 2.69 -0.91 -8.97
N PHE A 278 2.52 -1.09 -7.66
CA PHE A 278 1.82 -2.21 -7.03
C PHE A 278 0.39 -1.90 -6.62
N LEU A 279 -0.16 -0.77 -7.06
CA LEU A 279 -1.59 -0.48 -6.90
C LEU A 279 -2.45 -1.48 -7.69
N GLY A 280 -2.01 -1.85 -8.89
CA GLY A 280 -2.65 -2.87 -9.71
C GLY A 280 -1.79 -4.08 -10.05
N LEU A 281 -0.46 -3.97 -10.06
CA LEU A 281 0.40 -5.16 -10.13
C LEU A 281 0.37 -5.88 -8.78
N ASP A 282 0.07 -7.19 -8.78
CA ASP A 282 -0.06 -7.98 -7.55
C ASP A 282 1.29 -8.60 -7.14
N PRO A 283 1.99 -8.06 -6.12
CA PRO A 283 3.29 -8.57 -5.72
C PRO A 283 3.24 -9.99 -5.15
N ARG A 284 2.06 -10.52 -4.76
CA ARG A 284 1.90 -11.92 -4.29
C ARG A 284 2.01 -12.94 -5.42
N ALA A 285 1.78 -12.48 -6.65
CA ALA A 285 1.87 -13.30 -7.84
C ALA A 285 3.18 -13.08 -8.59
N MET A 286 4.05 -12.16 -8.17
CA MET A 286 5.20 -11.73 -8.97
C MET A 286 6.52 -12.21 -8.39
N GLU A 287 7.31 -12.93 -9.20
CA GLU A 287 8.68 -13.34 -8.88
C GLU A 287 9.57 -13.27 -10.13
N ASP A 288 10.77 -12.72 -9.98
CA ASP A 288 11.82 -12.81 -11.00
C ASP A 288 13.10 -13.42 -10.44
N LYS A 289 14.17 -13.46 -11.24
CA LYS A 289 15.47 -14.02 -10.82
C LYS A 289 16.14 -13.30 -9.65
N TYR A 290 15.67 -12.11 -9.26
CA TYR A 290 16.24 -11.30 -8.19
C TYR A 290 15.41 -11.36 -6.91
N THR A 291 14.08 -11.38 -7.01
CA THR A 291 13.22 -11.33 -5.84
C THR A 291 11.82 -11.89 -6.04
N TYR A 292 11.24 -12.35 -4.93
CA TYR A 292 9.79 -12.44 -4.76
C TYR A 292 9.28 -11.05 -4.33
N TYR A 293 8.45 -10.42 -5.17
CA TYR A 293 8.11 -9.00 -5.02
C TYR A 293 7.30 -8.71 -3.74
N TRP A 294 6.52 -9.67 -3.26
CA TRP A 294 5.87 -9.58 -1.95
C TRP A 294 6.89 -9.40 -0.82
N THR A 295 7.92 -10.24 -0.77
CA THR A 295 8.97 -10.15 0.25
C THR A 295 9.72 -8.82 0.16
N GLN A 296 10.00 -8.32 -1.04
CA GLN A 296 10.61 -7.01 -1.23
C GLN A 296 9.75 -5.89 -0.62
N ASN A 297 8.46 -5.85 -0.94
CA ASN A 297 7.57 -4.76 -0.51
C ASN A 297 7.25 -4.82 0.99
N VAL A 298 7.04 -6.01 1.55
CA VAL A 298 6.87 -6.17 3.01
C VAL A 298 8.16 -5.79 3.74
N SER A 299 9.33 -6.18 3.22
CA SER A 299 10.62 -5.81 3.85
C SER A 299 10.85 -4.31 3.83
N HIS A 300 10.58 -3.62 2.71
CA HIS A 300 10.68 -2.16 2.64
C HIS A 300 9.74 -1.47 3.65
N THR A 301 8.49 -1.95 3.76
CA THR A 301 7.52 -1.46 4.75
C THR A 301 8.03 -1.65 6.19
N MET A 302 8.53 -2.84 6.50
CA MET A 302 9.02 -3.16 7.85
C MET A 302 10.30 -2.40 8.20
N ILE A 303 11.19 -2.13 7.24
CA ILE A 303 12.40 -1.31 7.44
C ILE A 303 12.02 0.15 7.72
N ASN A 304 11.06 0.71 6.96
CA ASN A 304 10.54 2.05 7.17
C ASN A 304 9.94 2.19 8.58
N ARG A 305 9.08 1.23 8.99
CA ARG A 305 8.52 1.16 10.34
C ARG A 305 9.60 0.99 11.41
N HIS A 306 10.57 0.11 11.20
CA HIS A 306 11.64 -0.16 12.16
C HIS A 306 12.46 1.08 12.45
N TYR A 307 12.88 1.83 11.41
CA TYR A 307 13.56 3.10 11.59
C TYR A 307 12.74 4.07 12.44
N CYS A 308 11.46 4.27 12.11
CA CYS A 308 10.61 5.21 12.86
C CYS A 308 10.51 4.89 14.35
N ILE A 309 10.47 3.60 14.71
CA ILE A 309 10.24 3.17 16.09
C ILE A 309 11.53 3.12 16.91
N TYR A 310 12.64 2.68 16.31
CA TYR A 310 13.85 2.32 17.05
C TYR A 310 15.05 3.23 16.81
N GLU A 311 15.08 3.97 15.69
CA GLU A 311 16.29 4.70 15.26
C GLU A 311 16.03 6.20 15.04
N ALA A 312 14.79 6.60 14.78
CA ALA A 312 14.43 8.00 14.60
C ALA A 312 14.77 8.81 15.86
N PRO A 313 15.24 10.07 15.71
CA PRO A 313 15.55 10.93 16.85
C PRO A 313 14.39 11.06 17.86
N GLU A 314 14.70 10.95 19.15
CA GLU A 314 13.69 10.93 20.24
C GLU A 314 12.80 12.18 20.22
N GLU A 315 13.34 13.33 19.80
CA GLU A 315 12.60 14.59 19.69
C GLU A 315 11.41 14.54 18.71
N TYR A 316 11.41 13.61 17.75
CA TYR A 316 10.31 13.44 16.81
C TYR A 316 9.09 12.76 17.44
N LYS A 317 9.28 12.08 18.59
CA LYS A 317 8.22 11.41 19.36
C LYS A 317 7.41 10.43 18.53
N TYR A 318 8.07 9.69 17.64
CA TYR A 318 7.45 8.59 16.91
C TYR A 318 7.10 7.44 17.88
N SER A 319 6.15 6.60 17.47
CA SER A 319 5.60 5.52 18.29
C SER A 319 5.22 4.33 17.40
N GLU A 320 4.80 3.22 18.01
CA GLU A 320 4.26 2.08 17.25
C GLU A 320 3.07 2.44 16.34
N SER A 321 2.39 3.56 16.63
CA SER A 321 1.26 4.09 15.86
C SER A 321 1.59 5.40 15.12
N ASP A 322 2.84 5.85 15.13
CA ASP A 322 3.33 7.02 14.40
C ASP A 322 4.56 6.60 13.58
N TRP A 323 4.32 6.03 12.40
CA TRP A 323 5.36 5.66 11.43
C TRP A 323 4.88 5.87 9.99
N GLY A 324 5.83 5.98 9.05
CA GLY A 324 5.53 6.08 7.62
C GLY A 324 6.21 7.27 6.96
N LEU A 325 7.43 7.06 6.45
CA LEU A 325 8.19 8.07 5.72
C LEU A 325 8.06 7.86 4.21
N THR A 326 7.58 8.89 3.52
CA THR A 326 7.51 8.94 2.05
C THR A 326 7.53 10.39 1.55
N ALA A 327 7.55 10.60 0.24
CA ALA A 327 7.42 11.94 -0.34
C ALA A 327 6.06 12.55 -0.02
N CYS A 328 6.06 13.76 0.54
CA CYS A 328 4.84 14.47 0.91
C CYS A 328 5.10 15.97 1.16
N GLY A 329 4.01 16.74 1.19
CA GLY A 329 3.97 18.09 1.74
C GLY A 329 4.21 18.11 3.25
N GLY A 330 4.74 19.20 3.76
CA GLY A 330 5.13 19.33 5.16
C GLY A 330 4.05 19.95 6.05
N CYS A 331 4.39 20.14 7.33
CA CYS A 331 3.56 20.90 8.26
C CYS A 331 4.39 21.55 9.38
N GLY A 332 3.76 22.47 10.12
CA GLY A 332 4.39 23.13 11.27
C GLY A 332 5.69 23.84 10.89
N LYS A 333 6.79 23.46 11.53
CA LYS A 333 8.12 24.04 11.30
C LYS A 333 8.79 23.58 10.00
N ASN A 334 8.32 22.50 9.38
CA ASN A 334 8.84 21.94 8.14
C ASN A 334 7.71 21.90 7.09
N PRO A 335 7.19 23.03 6.59
CA PRO A 335 6.01 23.07 5.71
C PRO A 335 6.28 22.59 4.27
N GLU A 336 7.54 22.55 3.84
CA GLU A 336 7.93 22.23 2.47
C GLU A 336 7.70 20.77 2.06
N TYR A 337 7.50 20.58 0.76
CA TYR A 337 7.49 19.27 0.12
C TYR A 337 8.90 18.66 0.12
N LYS A 338 9.03 17.43 0.63
CA LYS A 338 10.29 16.69 0.66
C LYS A 338 10.04 15.22 0.38
N SER A 339 10.98 14.59 -0.32
CA SER A 339 11.08 13.12 -0.35
C SER A 339 11.71 12.65 0.97
N ARG A 340 10.87 12.18 1.89
CA ARG A 340 11.25 11.69 3.23
C ARG A 340 11.44 10.18 3.21
N GLU A 341 12.47 9.75 3.90
CA GLU A 341 12.96 8.37 3.95
C GLU A 341 13.79 8.18 5.23
N PRO A 342 14.07 6.93 5.66
CA PRO A 342 14.99 6.69 6.77
C PRO A 342 16.30 7.49 6.63
N PHE A 343 16.74 8.14 7.71
CA PHE A 343 17.91 9.04 7.77
C PHE A 343 17.84 10.34 6.96
N LYS A 344 16.74 10.58 6.25
CA LYS A 344 16.38 11.88 5.66
C LYS A 344 14.97 12.26 6.14
N ASP A 345 14.90 12.32 7.45
CA ASP A 345 13.71 12.55 8.25
C ASP A 345 13.79 13.95 8.90
N ASP A 346 12.65 14.63 8.99
CA ASP A 346 12.51 15.93 9.64
C ASP A 346 11.36 15.95 10.67
N GLY A 347 10.94 14.77 11.13
CA GLY A 347 9.89 14.60 12.14
C GLY A 347 8.46 14.63 11.58
N ILE A 348 8.30 14.71 10.26
CA ILE A 348 6.99 14.72 9.59
C ILE A 348 6.67 13.33 9.02
N ILE A 349 5.47 12.84 9.34
CA ILE A 349 4.93 11.57 8.85
C ILE A 349 3.84 11.83 7.82
N ALA A 350 3.80 10.99 6.78
CA ALA A 350 2.76 10.98 5.78
C ALA A 350 1.80 9.80 6.01
N PRO A 351 0.49 10.04 6.24
CA PRO A 351 -0.48 8.97 6.40
C PRO A 351 -0.46 7.95 5.27
N THR A 352 -0.29 8.40 4.02
CA THR A 352 -0.28 7.50 2.86
C THR A 352 0.79 6.42 2.92
N ALA A 353 1.92 6.64 3.60
CA ALA A 353 2.96 5.61 3.73
C ALA A 353 2.42 4.38 4.48
N ALA A 354 1.91 4.55 5.69
CA ALA A 354 1.41 3.45 6.51
C ALA A 354 0.03 2.93 6.02
N ILE A 355 -0.86 3.82 5.58
CA ILE A 355 -2.20 3.42 5.10
C ILE A 355 -2.08 2.65 3.78
N SER A 356 -1.23 3.08 2.85
CA SER A 356 -1.03 2.33 1.60
C SER A 356 -0.24 1.03 1.77
N ALA A 357 0.19 0.72 3.00
CA ALA A 357 0.83 -0.54 3.37
C ALA A 357 -0.12 -1.58 4.00
N PHE A 358 -1.44 -1.34 4.01
CA PHE A 358 -2.44 -2.26 4.57
C PHE A 358 -2.28 -3.73 4.13
N PRO A 359 -2.03 -4.04 2.84
CA PRO A 359 -1.82 -5.43 2.45
C PRO A 359 -0.56 -6.06 3.03
N TYR A 360 0.48 -5.27 3.26
CA TYR A 360 1.80 -5.74 3.72
C TYR A 360 1.86 -5.90 5.25
N THR A 361 1.27 -4.94 5.98
CA THR A 361 1.34 -4.87 7.44
C THR A 361 -0.01 -4.49 8.05
N PRO A 362 -1.07 -5.32 7.89
CA PRO A 362 -2.45 -4.92 8.17
C PRO A 362 -2.67 -4.45 9.62
N PHE A 363 -2.09 -5.14 10.60
CA PHE A 363 -2.20 -4.73 11.99
C PHE A 363 -1.50 -3.38 12.25
N TYR A 364 -0.26 -3.20 11.80
CA TYR A 364 0.49 -1.96 12.02
C TYR A 364 -0.10 -0.76 11.29
N SER A 365 -0.63 -0.95 10.08
CA SER A 365 -1.37 0.07 9.34
C SER A 365 -2.69 0.43 10.05
N THR A 366 -3.35 -0.55 10.67
CA THR A 366 -4.54 -0.32 11.50
C THR A 366 -4.20 0.49 12.76
N GLN A 367 -3.07 0.21 13.43
CA GLN A 367 -2.61 1.00 14.58
C GLN A 367 -2.49 2.48 14.20
N VAL A 368 -1.84 2.77 13.06
CA VAL A 368 -1.72 4.14 12.54
C VAL A 368 -3.10 4.72 12.22
N LEU A 369 -3.93 4.04 11.43
CA LEU A 369 -5.28 4.53 11.07
C LEU A 369 -6.09 4.94 12.32
N MET A 370 -6.12 4.06 13.32
CA MET A 370 -6.89 4.28 14.54
C MET A 370 -6.28 5.37 15.43
N ASN A 371 -4.95 5.54 15.42
CA ASN A 371 -4.28 6.65 16.09
C ASN A 371 -4.61 7.99 15.42
N LEU A 372 -4.54 8.05 14.08
CA LEU A 372 -4.83 9.26 13.32
C LEU A 372 -6.26 9.76 13.55
N ILE A 373 -7.25 8.86 13.50
CA ILE A 373 -8.65 9.21 13.74
C ILE A 373 -8.88 9.72 15.17
N ARG A 374 -8.22 9.12 16.17
CA ARG A 374 -8.44 9.45 17.60
C ARG A 374 -7.66 10.68 18.05
N ASN A 375 -6.39 10.77 17.67
CA ASN A 375 -5.44 11.71 18.25
C ASN A 375 -5.09 12.88 17.31
N TYR A 376 -5.47 12.82 16.04
CA TYR A 376 -5.25 13.88 15.05
C TYR A 376 -6.55 14.25 14.33
N PRO A 377 -7.61 14.69 15.04
CA PRO A 377 -8.91 14.99 14.41
C PRO A 377 -8.82 16.08 13.33
N LYS A 378 -7.85 17.01 13.42
CA LYS A 378 -7.61 18.04 12.38
C LYS A 378 -7.06 17.48 11.07
N LEU A 379 -6.52 16.27 11.09
CA LEU A 379 -6.01 15.58 9.91
C LEU A 379 -7.14 14.99 9.06
N ASN A 380 -8.28 14.65 9.67
CA ASN A 380 -9.43 14.08 8.99
C ASN A 380 -10.37 15.19 8.49
N GLY A 381 -10.16 15.63 7.25
CA GLY A 381 -11.00 16.65 6.62
C GLY A 381 -12.06 16.07 5.68
N THR A 382 -12.52 16.90 4.73
CA THR A 382 -13.57 16.57 3.76
C THR A 382 -13.28 15.30 2.95
N TYR A 383 -12.03 15.09 2.55
CA TYR A 383 -11.61 13.96 1.73
C TYR A 383 -10.82 12.93 2.54
N GLY A 384 -10.88 12.97 3.87
CA GLY A 384 -10.23 11.97 4.74
C GLY A 384 -8.94 12.51 5.32
N LEU A 385 -7.95 11.64 5.50
CA LEU A 385 -6.64 12.03 6.04
C LEU A 385 -5.89 12.94 5.07
N ASN A 386 -5.49 14.13 5.54
CA ASN A 386 -4.64 15.06 4.80
C ASN A 386 -3.19 14.53 4.67
N ILE A 387 -2.36 15.29 3.94
CA ILE A 387 -1.02 14.91 3.47
C ILE A 387 0.01 14.53 4.53
N SER A 388 0.02 15.18 5.71
CA SER A 388 1.08 14.98 6.69
C SER A 388 0.73 15.45 8.10
N TYR A 389 1.51 14.98 9.08
CA TYR A 389 1.43 15.41 10.47
C TYR A 389 2.77 15.26 11.19
N CYS A 390 2.93 16.00 12.30
CA CYS A 390 4.11 15.96 13.15
C CYS A 390 3.73 15.45 14.55
N PRO A 391 4.20 14.27 14.99
CA PRO A 391 3.88 13.76 16.32
C PRO A 391 4.37 14.64 17.46
N SER A 392 5.53 15.29 17.29
CA SER A 392 6.20 16.07 18.34
C SER A 392 5.45 17.34 18.77
N ASP A 393 4.82 18.03 17.81
CA ASP A 393 4.13 19.31 18.00
C ASP A 393 2.64 19.29 17.60
N LYS A 394 2.14 18.15 17.09
CA LYS A 394 0.76 17.92 16.66
C LYS A 394 0.28 18.84 15.53
N SER A 395 1.20 19.46 14.79
CA SER A 395 0.86 20.14 13.54
C SER A 395 0.41 19.14 12.47
N VAL A 396 -0.43 19.61 11.56
CA VAL A 396 -0.95 18.82 10.43
C VAL A 396 -0.86 19.65 9.15
N GLY A 397 -0.49 19.01 8.04
CA GLY A 397 -0.65 19.57 6.71
C GLY A 397 -2.12 19.42 6.31
N THR A 398 -2.77 20.46 5.82
CA THR A 398 -4.22 20.46 5.57
C THR A 398 -4.60 20.28 4.11
N GLU A 399 -3.62 20.07 3.23
CA GLU A 399 -3.83 19.82 1.81
C GLU A 399 -3.97 18.31 1.54
N TYR A 400 -4.69 17.99 0.47
CA TYR A 400 -4.64 16.70 -0.21
C TYR A 400 -3.89 16.88 -1.54
N LEU A 401 -2.84 16.09 -1.77
CA LEU A 401 -2.29 15.91 -3.11
C LEU A 401 -2.77 14.59 -3.68
N ALA A 402 -3.28 14.63 -4.91
CA ALA A 402 -3.95 13.48 -5.53
C ALA A 402 -3.06 12.23 -5.57
N MET A 403 -1.78 12.40 -5.91
CA MET A 403 -0.80 11.31 -6.05
C MET A 403 -0.59 10.54 -4.74
N GLU A 404 -0.56 11.26 -3.61
CA GLU A 404 -0.42 10.66 -2.28
C GLU A 404 -1.76 10.16 -1.74
N HIS A 405 -2.87 10.74 -2.17
CA HIS A 405 -4.18 10.44 -1.64
C HIS A 405 -4.80 9.17 -2.27
N ALA A 406 -4.62 8.98 -3.58
CA ALA A 406 -5.22 7.84 -4.31
C ALA A 406 -4.82 6.46 -3.75
N PRO A 407 -3.53 6.19 -3.46
CA PRO A 407 -3.06 4.89 -2.99
C PRO A 407 -3.76 4.37 -1.72
N MET A 408 -4.18 5.26 -0.82
CA MET A 408 -4.72 4.87 0.48
C MET A 408 -5.98 4.00 0.34
N ALA A 409 -6.94 4.42 -0.49
CA ALA A 409 -8.17 3.66 -0.70
C ALA A 409 -7.95 2.39 -1.55
N ILE A 410 -7.06 2.47 -2.53
CA ILE A 410 -6.71 1.34 -3.40
C ILE A 410 -6.09 0.20 -2.59
N MET A 411 -5.09 0.50 -1.77
CA MET A 411 -4.38 -0.52 -1.01
C MET A 411 -5.21 -1.04 0.18
N MET A 412 -6.08 -0.22 0.77
CA MET A 412 -7.12 -0.72 1.67
C MET A 412 -8.05 -1.72 0.97
N GLU A 413 -8.47 -1.45 -0.27
CA GLU A 413 -9.32 -2.37 -1.02
C GLU A 413 -8.59 -3.66 -1.43
N ASN A 414 -7.34 -3.54 -1.86
CA ASN A 414 -6.51 -4.70 -2.21
C ASN A 414 -6.29 -5.62 -1.01
N TYR A 415 -6.13 -5.08 0.20
CA TYR A 415 -6.11 -5.89 1.43
C TYR A 415 -7.46 -6.59 1.66
N ARG A 416 -8.59 -5.88 1.51
CA ARG A 416 -9.92 -6.41 1.82
C ARG A 416 -10.37 -7.50 0.85
N THR A 417 -10.17 -7.27 -0.45
CA THR A 417 -10.76 -8.10 -1.53
C THR A 417 -9.79 -8.42 -2.66
N GLY A 418 -8.67 -7.69 -2.78
CA GLY A 418 -7.75 -7.80 -3.91
C GLY A 418 -8.34 -7.28 -5.23
N LEU A 419 -9.37 -6.42 -5.20
CA LEU A 419 -10.14 -6.03 -6.38
C LEU A 419 -9.28 -5.47 -7.52
N ILE A 420 -8.47 -4.44 -7.22
CA ILE A 420 -7.69 -3.74 -8.25
C ILE A 420 -6.57 -4.63 -8.79
N TRP A 421 -5.93 -5.41 -7.92
CA TRP A 421 -4.99 -6.46 -8.33
C TRP A 421 -5.61 -7.47 -9.29
N LYS A 422 -6.78 -8.03 -8.95
CA LYS A 422 -7.48 -9.01 -9.80
C LYS A 422 -7.81 -8.44 -11.18
N LEU A 423 -8.22 -7.18 -11.23
CA LEU A 423 -8.57 -6.51 -12.48
C LEU A 423 -7.32 -6.25 -13.34
N LEU A 424 -6.32 -5.53 -12.83
CA LEU A 424 -5.17 -5.17 -13.66
C LEU A 424 -4.32 -6.39 -14.03
N MET A 425 -4.14 -7.34 -13.12
CA MET A 425 -3.39 -8.57 -13.42
C MET A 425 -4.08 -9.46 -14.46
N LYS A 426 -5.40 -9.34 -14.67
CA LYS A 426 -6.08 -10.10 -15.73
C LYS A 426 -5.83 -9.52 -17.13
N ASN A 427 -5.50 -8.23 -17.23
CA ASN A 427 -5.36 -7.56 -18.51
C ASN A 427 -4.23 -8.17 -19.37
N GLU A 428 -4.53 -8.43 -20.64
CA GLU A 428 -3.61 -9.15 -21.53
C GLU A 428 -2.31 -8.39 -21.81
N TYR A 429 -2.36 -7.05 -21.86
CA TYR A 429 -1.17 -6.23 -22.08
C TYR A 429 -0.23 -6.29 -20.88
N VAL A 430 -0.79 -6.26 -19.67
CA VAL A 430 -0.03 -6.40 -18.43
C VAL A 430 0.60 -7.78 -18.33
N GLN A 431 -0.15 -8.85 -18.62
CA GLN A 431 0.39 -10.22 -18.65
C GLN A 431 1.52 -10.39 -19.66
N LYS A 432 1.37 -9.84 -20.88
CA LYS A 432 2.43 -9.82 -21.89
C LYS A 432 3.67 -9.07 -21.39
N GLY A 433 3.49 -7.92 -20.76
CA GLY A 433 4.59 -7.12 -20.21
C GLY A 433 5.37 -7.84 -19.12
N LEU A 434 4.66 -8.48 -18.18
CA LEU A 434 5.26 -9.29 -17.11
C LEU A 434 6.05 -10.48 -17.69
N GLN A 435 5.49 -11.17 -18.70
CA GLN A 435 6.19 -12.24 -19.40
C GLN A 435 7.49 -11.76 -20.07
N LEU A 436 7.44 -10.62 -20.77
CA LEU A 436 8.60 -10.01 -21.42
C LEU A 436 9.66 -9.53 -20.42
N ALA A 437 9.25 -9.14 -19.21
CA ALA A 437 10.12 -8.81 -18.10
C ALA A 437 10.74 -10.04 -17.41
N GLU A 438 10.38 -11.25 -17.84
CA GLU A 438 10.74 -12.52 -17.18
C GLU A 438 10.26 -12.58 -15.70
N ILE A 439 9.18 -11.86 -15.39
CA ILE A 439 8.48 -11.92 -14.10
C ILE A 439 7.40 -13.00 -14.21
N ARG A 440 7.55 -14.06 -13.41
CA ARG A 440 6.58 -15.14 -13.30
C ARG A 440 5.35 -14.64 -12.56
N THR A 441 4.16 -15.03 -13.06
CA THR A 441 2.86 -14.79 -12.41
C THR A 441 2.38 -15.98 -11.57
N SER A 442 3.23 -16.99 -11.41
CA SER A 442 3.08 -18.14 -10.53
C SER A 442 4.43 -18.40 -9.85
N PRO A 443 4.70 -17.73 -8.72
CA PRO A 443 5.95 -17.86 -7.97
C PRO A 443 6.19 -19.28 -7.47
N GLU A 444 7.45 -19.61 -7.23
CA GLU A 444 7.85 -20.84 -6.55
C GLU A 444 7.63 -20.69 -5.03
N TYR A 445 6.39 -20.90 -4.61
CA TYR A 445 6.03 -20.76 -3.20
C TYR A 445 6.75 -21.78 -2.31
N THR A 446 7.33 -21.28 -1.23
CA THR A 446 7.88 -22.13 -0.15
C THR A 446 6.71 -22.71 0.66
N PRO A 447 6.63 -24.04 0.88
CA PRO A 447 5.59 -24.64 1.72
C PRO A 447 5.54 -24.01 3.13
N GLY A 448 4.33 -23.78 3.63
CA GLY A 448 4.09 -23.07 4.88
C GLY A 448 3.49 -21.68 4.68
N PHE A 449 3.75 -20.78 5.64
CA PHE A 449 3.19 -19.43 5.71
C PHE A 449 3.94 -18.43 4.80
N TYR A 450 3.90 -18.66 3.50
CA TYR A 450 4.79 -18.02 2.52
C TYR A 450 4.64 -16.49 2.36
N LEU A 451 3.51 -15.89 2.75
CA LEU A 451 3.33 -14.43 2.75
C LEU A 451 3.64 -13.79 4.11
N ALA A 452 3.70 -14.57 5.18
CA ALA A 452 3.85 -14.03 6.53
C ALA A 452 5.31 -13.62 6.78
N THR A 453 5.51 -12.38 7.23
CA THR A 453 6.83 -11.88 7.64
C THR A 453 6.81 -11.61 9.15
N VAL A 454 7.63 -12.35 9.89
CA VAL A 454 7.82 -12.15 11.32
C VAL A 454 8.54 -10.82 11.56
N ASN A 455 8.03 -10.01 12.48
CA ASN A 455 8.72 -8.81 12.90
C ASN A 455 10.01 -9.18 13.63
N THR A 456 11.14 -8.67 13.15
CA THR A 456 12.48 -9.01 13.63
C THR A 456 12.78 -8.46 15.04
N ALA A 457 12.04 -7.45 15.50
CA ALA A 457 12.19 -6.90 16.85
C ALA A 457 11.33 -7.66 17.88
N THR A 458 10.11 -8.09 17.52
CA THR A 458 9.18 -8.74 18.46
C THR A 458 9.19 -10.27 18.36
N HIS A 459 9.76 -10.80 17.28
CA HIS A 459 9.83 -12.22 16.92
C HIS A 459 8.46 -12.89 16.75
N VAL A 460 7.42 -12.12 16.42
CA VAL A 460 6.08 -12.64 16.13
C VAL A 460 5.54 -12.09 14.82
N TYR A 461 4.60 -12.81 14.21
CA TYR A 461 3.69 -12.28 13.20
C TYR A 461 2.41 -11.78 13.89
N ASP A 462 2.15 -10.48 13.78
CA ASP A 462 0.97 -9.86 14.38
C ASP A 462 -0.26 -10.06 13.50
N MET A 463 -1.13 -10.97 13.93
CA MET A 463 -2.37 -11.27 13.24
C MET A 463 -3.48 -10.40 13.78
N MET A 464 -4.24 -9.76 12.89
CA MET A 464 -5.52 -9.13 13.24
C MET A 464 -6.67 -9.91 12.60
N ARG A 465 -7.87 -9.81 13.18
CA ARG A 465 -9.07 -10.31 12.51
C ARG A 465 -9.37 -9.46 11.30
N HIS A 466 -9.63 -10.11 10.17
CA HIS A 466 -9.98 -9.41 8.94
C HIS A 466 -11.26 -8.59 9.15
N PRO A 467 -11.30 -7.29 8.78
CA PRO A 467 -12.43 -6.41 9.13
C PRO A 467 -13.76 -6.84 8.50
N ASP A 468 -13.74 -7.47 7.32
CA ASP A 468 -14.96 -7.93 6.65
C ASP A 468 -15.33 -9.38 6.94
N ARG A 469 -14.35 -10.22 7.31
CA ARG A 469 -14.54 -11.68 7.47
C ARG A 469 -14.52 -12.11 8.93
N GLU A 470 -14.12 -11.19 9.81
CA GLU A 470 -14.14 -11.29 11.27
C GLU A 470 -13.34 -12.45 11.86
N LYS A 471 -12.44 -13.04 11.06
CA LYS A 471 -11.58 -14.16 11.42
C LYS A 471 -10.11 -13.80 11.29
N TYR A 472 -9.26 -14.48 12.06
CA TYR A 472 -7.82 -14.48 11.80
C TYR A 472 -7.56 -15.29 10.54
N GLU A 473 -6.77 -14.73 9.63
CA GLU A 473 -6.45 -15.34 8.35
C GLU A 473 -4.96 -15.34 8.09
N ILE A 474 -4.45 -16.42 7.49
CA ILE A 474 -3.06 -16.53 7.08
C ILE A 474 -2.96 -17.37 5.81
N ASP A 475 -2.21 -16.85 4.84
CA ASP A 475 -1.91 -17.56 3.60
C ASP A 475 -0.96 -18.73 3.86
N PHE A 476 -1.31 -19.89 3.31
CA PHE A 476 -0.59 -21.13 3.49
C PHE A 476 -0.44 -21.86 2.14
N TYR A 477 0.78 -22.26 1.79
CA TYR A 477 1.05 -23.05 0.60
C TYR A 477 1.40 -24.49 0.99
N THR A 478 0.80 -25.46 0.29
CA THR A 478 1.20 -26.88 0.38
C THR A 478 1.16 -27.55 -0.99
N LYS A 479 2.00 -28.58 -1.18
CA LYS A 479 1.98 -29.43 -2.38
C LYS A 479 0.95 -30.55 -2.29
N ASN A 480 0.32 -30.74 -1.14
CA ASN A 480 -0.50 -31.91 -0.83
C ASN A 480 -1.93 -31.49 -0.51
N SER A 481 -2.90 -31.99 -1.29
CA SER A 481 -4.31 -31.91 -0.93
C SER A 481 -4.65 -32.89 0.19
N GLY A 482 -5.67 -32.59 0.99
CA GLY A 482 -6.23 -33.53 1.96
C GLY A 482 -6.64 -32.86 3.27
N ASN A 483 -7.01 -33.70 4.24
CA ASN A 483 -7.32 -33.26 5.59
C ASN A 483 -6.03 -32.78 6.27
N GLY A 484 -6.03 -31.54 6.70
CA GLY A 484 -5.01 -30.96 7.54
C GLY A 484 -5.51 -30.68 8.95
N LEU A 485 -4.61 -30.18 9.79
CA LEU A 485 -4.90 -29.81 11.18
C LEU A 485 -4.30 -28.44 11.47
N LEU A 486 -5.11 -27.56 12.05
CA LEU A 486 -4.69 -26.28 12.61
C LEU A 486 -4.65 -26.39 14.14
N VAL A 487 -3.53 -26.01 14.74
CA VAL A 487 -3.33 -25.96 16.20
C VAL A 487 -2.77 -24.60 16.60
N LEU A 488 -3.28 -24.05 17.70
CA LEU A 488 -2.69 -22.90 18.38
C LEU A 488 -2.26 -23.34 19.78
N ALA A 489 -0.97 -23.20 20.08
CA ALA A 489 -0.40 -23.52 21.39
C ALA A 489 0.11 -22.27 22.09
N ASN A 490 -0.06 -22.19 23.41
CA ASN A 490 0.50 -21.11 24.22
C ASN A 490 2.01 -21.30 24.45
N THR A 491 2.65 -20.36 25.17
CA THR A 491 4.10 -20.41 25.47
C THR A 491 4.54 -21.59 26.34
N LYS A 492 3.60 -22.33 26.95
CA LYS A 492 3.84 -23.57 27.70
C LYS A 492 3.61 -24.83 26.84
N ASN A 493 3.39 -24.67 25.54
CA ASN A 493 3.02 -25.72 24.58
C ASN A 493 1.67 -26.39 24.88
N GLU A 494 0.78 -25.74 25.63
CA GLU A 494 -0.58 -26.22 25.83
C GLU A 494 -1.44 -25.80 24.63
N GLU A 495 -2.15 -26.76 24.02
CA GLU A 495 -3.07 -26.48 22.92
C GLU A 495 -4.31 -25.77 23.44
N ILE A 496 -4.54 -24.55 22.96
CA ILE A 496 -5.71 -23.75 23.34
C ILE A 496 -6.77 -23.71 22.23
N TYR A 497 -6.39 -24.06 21.00
CA TYR A 497 -7.31 -24.16 19.88
C TYR A 497 -6.84 -25.24 18.92
N ARG A 498 -7.79 -26.00 18.39
CA ARG A 498 -7.57 -27.11 17.48
C ARG A 498 -8.76 -27.25 16.54
N THR A 499 -8.50 -27.33 15.23
CA THR A 499 -9.55 -27.64 14.25
C THR A 499 -8.98 -28.43 13.08
N ASN A 500 -9.78 -29.34 12.53
CA ASN A 500 -9.48 -29.92 11.23
C ASN A 500 -9.72 -28.85 10.15
N ILE A 501 -8.93 -28.92 9.09
CA ILE A 501 -9.03 -28.04 7.92
C ILE A 501 -8.93 -28.90 6.66
N GLU A 502 -9.54 -28.45 5.57
CA GLU A 502 -9.33 -29.07 4.26
C GLU A 502 -8.34 -28.21 3.47
N LEU A 503 -7.35 -28.88 2.89
CA LEU A 503 -6.30 -28.25 2.09
C LEU A 503 -6.36 -28.74 0.66
N THR A 504 -6.13 -27.82 -0.26
CA THR A 504 -5.88 -28.11 -1.67
C THR A 504 -4.40 -27.90 -1.97
N ALA A 505 -3.82 -28.71 -2.85
CA ALA A 505 -2.49 -28.45 -3.37
C ALA A 505 -2.47 -27.07 -4.06
N GLY A 506 -1.55 -26.21 -3.64
CA GLY A 506 -1.52 -24.81 -4.00
C GLY A 506 -1.63 -23.89 -2.78
N THR A 507 -2.08 -22.66 -3.04
CA THR A 507 -2.30 -21.62 -2.02
C THR A 507 -3.67 -21.80 -1.36
N ASN A 508 -3.71 -21.70 -0.04
CA ASN A 508 -4.91 -21.78 0.79
C ASN A 508 -4.94 -20.59 1.74
N ILE A 509 -6.15 -20.17 2.16
CA ILE A 509 -6.33 -19.21 3.26
C ILE A 509 -6.82 -19.99 4.46
N ILE A 510 -6.00 -20.07 5.50
CA ILE A 510 -6.39 -20.71 6.76
C ILE A 510 -7.09 -19.67 7.61
N SER A 511 -8.32 -19.98 8.04
CA SER A 511 -9.20 -19.03 8.72
C SER A 511 -9.76 -19.62 10.01
N PHE A 512 -9.63 -18.89 11.12
CA PHE A 512 -10.10 -19.33 12.43
C PHE A 512 -10.50 -18.16 13.33
N PHE A 513 -11.38 -18.43 14.29
CA PHE A 513 -11.73 -17.51 15.36
C PHE A 513 -12.37 -18.28 16.51
N ASP A 514 -11.97 -17.96 17.74
CA ASP A 514 -12.57 -18.50 18.96
C ASP A 514 -12.49 -17.44 20.06
N ASN A 515 -13.62 -17.18 20.73
CA ASN A 515 -13.74 -16.17 21.78
C ASN A 515 -12.95 -16.50 23.05
N SER A 516 -12.56 -17.77 23.24
CA SER A 516 -11.75 -18.21 24.39
C SER A 516 -10.27 -17.89 24.25
N ILE A 517 -9.79 -17.60 23.03
CA ILE A 517 -8.38 -17.26 22.79
C ILE A 517 -8.11 -15.85 23.32
N LEU A 518 -7.14 -15.73 24.22
CA LEU A 518 -6.75 -14.45 24.79
C LEU A 518 -5.94 -13.64 23.78
N ARG A 519 -6.45 -12.46 23.42
CA ARG A 519 -5.73 -11.51 22.55
C ARG A 519 -4.54 -10.87 23.27
N GLY A 520 -3.54 -10.45 22.50
CA GLY A 520 -2.33 -9.80 23.00
C GLY A 520 -1.30 -10.75 23.64
N LYS A 521 -1.53 -12.06 23.60
CA LYS A 521 -0.57 -13.09 24.05
C LYS A 521 0.16 -13.71 22.86
N LYS A 522 1.38 -14.18 23.13
CA LYS A 522 2.19 -14.94 22.16
C LYS A 522 1.71 -16.38 22.09
N TYR A 523 1.60 -16.89 20.87
CA TYR A 523 1.21 -18.26 20.54
C TYR A 523 2.11 -18.84 19.45
N THR A 524 2.08 -20.15 19.31
CA THR A 524 2.60 -20.86 18.13
C THR A 524 1.43 -21.38 17.32
N LEU A 525 1.28 -20.88 16.10
CA LEU A 525 0.32 -21.39 15.12
C LEU A 525 0.99 -22.51 14.33
N THR A 526 0.40 -23.70 14.32
CA THR A 526 0.91 -24.86 13.56
C THR A 526 -0.15 -25.37 12.60
N VAL A 527 0.24 -25.53 11.33
CA VAL A 527 -0.56 -26.22 10.31
C VAL A 527 0.14 -27.51 9.94
N THR A 528 -0.54 -28.63 10.09
CA THR A 528 -0.12 -29.93 9.55
C THR A 528 -0.90 -30.20 8.27
N ASP A 529 -0.20 -30.46 7.17
CA ASP A 529 -0.80 -30.66 5.86
C ASP A 529 -1.28 -32.11 5.62
N GLY A 530 -1.86 -32.37 4.44
CA GLY A 530 -2.38 -33.70 4.05
C GLY A 530 -1.30 -34.78 3.91
N ALA A 531 -0.01 -34.42 3.88
CA ALA A 531 1.12 -35.35 3.92
C ALA A 531 1.70 -35.50 5.35
N ASN A 532 0.99 -34.99 6.36
CA ASN A 532 1.40 -35.00 7.75
C ASN A 532 2.69 -34.21 8.02
N GLN A 533 3.01 -33.20 7.19
CA GLN A 533 4.11 -32.27 7.40
C GLN A 533 3.61 -31.05 8.17
N SER A 534 4.27 -30.70 9.28
CA SER A 534 3.91 -29.55 10.11
C SER A 534 4.77 -28.32 9.80
N TYR A 535 4.12 -27.16 9.82
CA TYR A 535 4.72 -25.84 9.68
C TYR A 535 4.25 -24.95 10.82
N SER A 536 5.17 -24.27 11.49
CA SER A 536 4.87 -23.45 12.66
C SER A 536 5.35 -22.01 12.50
N ILE A 537 4.60 -21.06 13.04
CA ILE A 537 4.97 -19.64 13.09
C ILE A 537 4.59 -19.04 14.45
N PRO A 538 5.47 -18.24 15.07
CA PRO A 538 5.12 -17.49 16.27
C PRO A 538 4.18 -16.34 15.91
N VAL A 539 3.06 -16.21 16.62
CA VAL A 539 2.04 -15.21 16.35
C VAL A 539 1.61 -14.49 17.62
N THR A 540 1.16 -13.25 17.46
CA THR A 540 0.33 -12.56 18.45
C THR A 540 -1.02 -12.27 17.80
N LEU A 541 -2.09 -12.68 18.46
CA LEU A 541 -3.45 -12.39 17.99
C LEU A 541 -3.92 -11.07 18.57
N ARG A 542 -4.15 -10.08 17.71
CA ARG A 542 -4.54 -8.70 18.06
C ARG A 542 -6.05 -8.48 18.03
#